data_AF-A0A9E2WVE5-F1
#
_entry.id   AF-A0A9E2WVE5-F1
#
_cell.length_a   1.000
_cell.length_b   1.000
_cell.length_c   1.000
_cell.angle_alpha   90.00
_cell.angle_beta   90.00
_cell.angle_gamma   90.00
#
_symmetry.space_group_name_H-M   'P 1'
#
loop_
_entity.id
_entity.type
_entity.pdbx_description
1 polymer ?
#
loop_
_entity_poly.entity_id
_entity_poly.type
_entity_poly.pdbx_seq_one_letter_code
_entity_poly.pdbx_strand_id
1 'polypeptide(L)'
;MSDERHDGPRPAGQWVRIPDGTMVQHRLDGQKGHIDGLTEIVMGPTRNPDGRTQYRINVGKGDRVLIAEEDLLIVTDAEGIVRMAKEKGEYRSLVSKQLRGLFGEDRFIKAT
;
A
#
# COMPACT_ATOMS: atom_id res chain seq x y z
N MET A 1 -15.51 31.09 -7.53
CA MET A 1 -15.47 30.41 -8.84
C MET A 1 -14.35 29.40 -8.77
N SER A 2 -14.73 28.12 -8.89
CA SER A 2 -13.91 26.93 -9.21
C SER A 2 -12.76 26.54 -8.27
N ASP A 3 -13.10 25.78 -7.22
CA ASP A 3 -12.19 24.78 -6.64
C ASP A 3 -12.08 23.60 -7.62
N GLU A 4 -11.07 23.60 -8.47
CA GLU A 4 -10.71 22.42 -9.26
C GLU A 4 -9.97 21.42 -8.37
N ARG A 5 -10.73 20.48 -7.80
CA ARG A 5 -10.16 19.24 -7.26
C ARG A 5 -9.51 18.49 -8.42
N HIS A 6 -8.18 18.55 -8.46
CA HIS A 6 -7.39 17.72 -9.37
C HIS A 6 -7.53 16.25 -8.97
N ASP A 7 -8.48 15.56 -9.60
CA ASP A 7 -8.69 14.12 -9.53
C ASP A 7 -7.87 13.41 -10.64
N GLY A 8 -6.60 13.82 -10.78
CA GLY A 8 -5.68 13.31 -11.78
C GLY A 8 -4.77 12.20 -11.23
N PRO A 9 -4.34 11.22 -12.05
CA PRO A 9 -3.32 10.26 -11.63
C PRO A 9 -2.06 11.01 -11.21
N ARG A 10 -1.47 10.53 -10.11
CA ARG A 10 -0.39 11.20 -9.39
C ARG A 10 0.78 11.60 -10.30
N PRO A 11 1.38 12.79 -10.15
CA PRO A 11 2.60 13.14 -10.86
C PRO A 11 3.71 12.11 -10.59
N ALA A 12 4.39 11.67 -11.65
CA ALA A 12 5.53 10.76 -11.56
C ALA A 12 6.58 11.34 -10.61
N GLY A 13 6.92 10.60 -9.55
CA GLY A 13 7.89 10.99 -8.53
C GLY A 13 7.31 11.38 -7.16
N GLN A 14 5.99 11.60 -7.04
CA GLN A 14 5.38 11.76 -5.71
C GLN A 14 5.12 10.38 -5.10
N TRP A 15 6.01 9.93 -4.21
CA TRP A 15 5.82 8.66 -3.53
C TRP A 15 4.73 8.78 -2.45
N VAL A 16 3.81 7.81 -2.39
CA VAL A 16 2.81 7.74 -1.31
C VAL A 16 3.17 6.65 -0.33
N ARG A 17 3.21 7.06 0.94
CA ARG A 17 3.41 6.15 2.05
C ARG A 17 2.11 5.40 2.35
N ILE A 18 2.13 4.09 2.13
CA ILE A 18 1.14 3.17 2.68
C ILE A 18 1.54 2.92 4.13
N PRO A 19 0.68 3.16 5.14
CA PRO A 19 1.04 3.01 6.55
C PRO A 19 1.48 1.60 6.92
N ASP A 20 2.37 1.50 7.92
CA ASP A 20 2.74 0.21 8.52
C ASP A 20 1.52 -0.47 9.14
N GLY A 21 1.56 -1.80 9.18
CA GLY A 21 0.43 -2.63 9.58
C GLY A 21 -0.63 -2.79 8.50
N THR A 22 -0.57 -2.07 7.37
CA THR A 22 -1.49 -2.29 6.24
C THR A 22 -1.27 -3.68 5.63
N MET A 23 -2.36 -4.44 5.47
CA MET A 23 -2.34 -5.70 4.72
C MET A 23 -2.29 -5.40 3.22
N VAL A 24 -1.33 -6.01 2.56
CA VAL A 24 -1.12 -5.90 1.12
C VAL A 24 -0.98 -7.26 0.47
N GLN A 25 -1.17 -7.31 -0.84
CA GLN A 25 -0.94 -8.47 -1.69
C GLN A 25 -0.01 -8.09 -2.82
N HIS A 26 0.98 -8.93 -3.10
CA HIS A 26 1.82 -8.76 -4.29
C HIS A 26 1.00 -9.05 -5.56
N ARG A 27 1.13 -8.18 -6.57
CA ARG A 27 0.35 -8.26 -7.81
C ARG A 27 0.63 -9.53 -8.62
N LEU A 28 1.87 -10.02 -8.62
CA LEU A 28 2.29 -11.09 -9.54
C LEU A 28 2.01 -12.50 -9.00
N ASP A 29 2.32 -12.76 -7.74
CA ASP A 29 2.22 -14.10 -7.14
C ASP A 29 1.09 -14.24 -6.11
N GLY A 30 0.39 -13.14 -5.80
CA GLY A 30 -0.71 -13.14 -4.85
C GLY A 30 -0.31 -13.32 -3.39
N GLN A 31 0.99 -13.28 -3.05
CA GLN A 31 1.45 -13.40 -1.67
C GLN A 31 0.96 -12.22 -0.83
N LYS A 32 0.37 -12.51 0.33
CA LYS A 32 -0.19 -11.53 1.27
C LYS A 32 0.73 -11.33 2.48
N GLY A 33 0.75 -10.13 3.02
CA GLY A 33 1.47 -9.81 4.24
C GLY A 33 1.19 -8.39 4.73
N HIS A 34 1.77 -8.03 5.87
CA HIS A 34 1.65 -6.68 6.42
C HIS A 34 2.92 -5.88 6.15
N ILE A 35 2.75 -4.62 5.79
CA ILE A 35 3.88 -3.69 5.75
C ILE A 35 4.43 -3.54 7.18
N ASP A 36 5.74 -3.74 7.37
CA ASP A 36 6.43 -3.51 8.64
C ASP A 36 7.59 -2.51 8.53
N GLY A 37 7.68 -1.82 7.39
CA GLY A 37 8.57 -0.68 7.20
C GLY A 37 8.98 -0.46 5.75
N LEU A 38 9.97 0.43 5.62
CA LEU A 38 10.67 0.76 4.38
C LEU A 38 12.15 0.49 4.57
N THR A 39 12.85 0.19 3.48
CA THR A 39 14.31 0.02 3.51
C THR A 39 14.95 0.53 2.24
N GLU A 40 16.18 1.03 2.38
CA GLU A 40 17.08 1.35 1.26
C GLU A 40 17.88 0.13 0.81
N ILE A 41 17.85 -0.97 1.58
CA ILE A 41 18.41 -2.25 1.16
C ILE A 41 17.45 -2.83 0.14
N VAL A 42 17.76 -2.62 -1.13
CA VAL A 42 16.93 -3.07 -2.26
C VAL A 42 17.49 -4.38 -2.82
N MET A 43 16.61 -5.35 -3.02
CA MET A 43 16.92 -6.58 -3.74
C MET A 43 16.09 -6.66 -5.02
N GLY A 44 16.75 -6.91 -6.15
CA GLY A 44 16.10 -6.96 -7.46
C GLY A 44 16.09 -5.61 -8.22
N PRO A 45 15.49 -5.58 -9.42
CA PRO A 45 15.54 -4.42 -10.30
C PRO A 45 14.54 -3.32 -9.93
N THR A 46 13.46 -3.65 -9.23
CA THR A 46 12.33 -2.74 -9.00
C THR A 46 12.50 -1.93 -7.72
N ARG A 47 12.12 -0.65 -7.74
CA ARG A 47 12.22 0.28 -6.61
C ARG A 47 10.94 1.09 -6.49
N ASN A 48 10.71 1.67 -5.32
CA ASN A 48 9.71 2.70 -5.17
C ASN A 48 10.02 3.89 -6.10
N PRO A 49 9.04 4.77 -6.38
CA PRO A 49 9.24 5.93 -7.26
C PRO A 49 10.35 6.89 -6.83
N ASP A 50 10.82 6.81 -5.58
CA ASP A 50 11.97 7.57 -5.09
C ASP A 50 13.33 7.04 -5.59
N GLY A 51 13.35 5.90 -6.29
CA GLY A 51 14.55 5.28 -6.85
C GLY A 51 15.51 4.71 -5.81
N ARG A 52 15.16 4.69 -4.51
CA ARG A 52 16.08 4.24 -3.45
C ARG A 52 15.48 3.21 -2.50
N THR A 53 14.16 3.16 -2.32
CA THR A 53 13.55 2.31 -1.29
C THR A 53 12.67 1.18 -1.85
N GLN A 54 12.40 0.19 -1.00
CA GLN A 54 11.34 -0.80 -1.17
C GLN A 54 10.54 -0.94 0.13
N TYR A 55 9.29 -1.42 0.03
CA TYR A 55 8.52 -1.84 1.19
C TYR A 55 9.00 -3.19 1.70
N ARG A 56 9.06 -3.32 3.03
CA ARG A 56 9.30 -4.57 3.71
C ARG A 56 7.97 -5.16 4.15
N ILE A 57 7.67 -6.35 3.65
CA ILE A 57 6.41 -7.03 3.89
C ILE A 57 6.67 -8.25 4.75
N ASN A 58 6.07 -8.30 5.93
CA ASN A 58 6.05 -9.47 6.79
C ASN A 58 4.97 -10.44 6.30
N VAL A 59 5.41 -11.58 5.75
CA VAL A 59 4.54 -12.63 5.19
C VAL A 59 4.28 -13.77 6.19
N GLY A 60 4.72 -13.59 7.45
CA GLY A 60 4.55 -14.55 8.55
C GLY A 60 5.81 -15.38 8.82
N LYS A 61 5.82 -16.09 9.96
CA LYS A 61 6.90 -17.01 10.40
C LYS A 61 8.33 -16.41 10.45
N GLY A 62 8.45 -15.08 10.46
CA GLY A 62 9.73 -14.37 10.48
C GLY A 62 10.22 -13.96 9.09
N ASP A 63 9.57 -14.42 8.03
CA ASP A 63 9.95 -14.15 6.64
C ASP A 63 9.52 -12.75 6.21
N ARG A 64 10.39 -12.13 5.40
CA ARG A 64 10.16 -10.81 4.83
C ARG A 64 10.53 -10.79 3.37
N VAL A 65 9.71 -10.11 2.60
CA VAL A 65 9.95 -9.83 1.19
C VAL A 65 10.05 -8.33 0.96
N LEU A 66 10.79 -7.95 -0.07
CA LEU A 66 10.99 -6.56 -0.48
C LEU A 66 10.26 -6.31 -1.78
N ILE A 67 9.34 -5.35 -1.78
CA ILE A 67 8.42 -5.12 -2.90
C ILE A 67 8.31 -3.62 -3.18
N ALA A 68 8.27 -3.23 -4.45
CA ALA A 68 8.03 -1.86 -4.86
C ALA A 68 6.55 -1.45 -4.67
N GLU A 69 6.30 -0.16 -4.47
CA GLU A 69 4.95 0.38 -4.25
C GLU A 69 3.97 -0.06 -5.36
N GLU A 70 4.41 -0.02 -6.62
CA GLU A 70 3.56 -0.31 -7.78
C GLU A 70 3.05 -1.75 -7.81
N ASP A 71 3.83 -2.68 -7.24
CA ASP A 71 3.54 -4.11 -7.21
C ASP A 71 2.64 -4.51 -6.02
N LEU A 72 2.20 -3.56 -5.20
CA LEU A 72 1.34 -3.82 -4.05
C LEU A 72 -0.13 -3.47 -4.32
N LEU A 73 -1.00 -4.43 -4.01
CA LEU A 73 -2.45 -4.25 -3.88
C LEU A 73 -2.81 -4.07 -2.41
N ILE A 74 -3.66 -3.10 -2.09
CA ILE A 74 -4.14 -2.83 -0.74
C ILE A 74 -5.35 -3.73 -0.47
N VAL A 75 -5.29 -4.50 0.61
CA VAL A 75 -6.36 -5.43 0.96
C VAL A 75 -7.41 -4.74 1.83
N THR A 76 -8.67 -4.91 1.46
CA THR A 76 -9.84 -4.39 2.17
C THR A 76 -10.70 -5.52 2.74
N ASP A 77 -11.52 -5.22 3.74
CA ASP A 77 -12.55 -6.13 4.24
C ASP A 77 -13.83 -6.08 3.36
N ALA A 78 -14.88 -6.78 3.78
CA ALA A 78 -16.12 -6.87 3.01
C ALA A 78 -16.81 -5.50 2.79
N GLU A 79 -16.61 -4.57 3.73
CA GLU A 79 -17.14 -3.21 3.71
C GLU A 79 -16.25 -2.24 2.91
N GLY A 80 -15.12 -2.72 2.39
CA GLY A 80 -14.18 -1.93 1.61
C GLY A 80 -13.23 -1.08 2.46
N ILE A 81 -13.14 -1.35 3.77
CA ILE A 81 -12.21 -0.71 4.69
C ILE A 81 -10.87 -1.44 4.66
N VAL A 82 -9.78 -0.67 4.63
CA VAL A 82 -8.41 -1.20 4.58
C VAL A 82 -8.14 -2.08 5.81
N ARG A 83 -7.66 -3.30 5.55
CA ARG A 83 -7.27 -4.23 6.62
C ARG A 83 -5.92 -3.81 7.16
N MET A 84 -5.85 -3.68 8.49
CA MET A 84 -4.63 -3.36 9.20
C MET A 84 -4.45 -4.26 10.42
N ALA A 85 -3.21 -4.59 10.75
CA ALA A 85 -2.88 -5.37 11.95
C ALA A 85 -3.07 -4.51 13.21
N LYS A 86 -3.86 -5.00 14.17
CA LYS A 86 -3.97 -4.47 15.55
C LYS A 86 -4.50 -3.03 15.69
N GLU A 87 -5.10 -2.46 14.64
CA GLU A 87 -5.62 -1.09 14.65
C GLU A 87 -7.14 -0.98 14.84
N LYS A 88 -7.58 0.11 15.50
CA LYS A 88 -9.00 0.40 15.75
C LYS A 88 -9.74 0.83 14.48
N GLY A 89 -11.07 0.65 14.47
CA GLY A 89 -11.93 0.97 13.32
C GLY A 89 -11.80 2.41 12.80
N GLU A 90 -11.77 3.40 13.69
CA GLU A 90 -11.67 4.82 13.32
C GLU A 90 -10.37 5.13 12.55
N TYR A 91 -9.24 4.60 13.00
CA TYR A 91 -7.96 4.77 12.32
C TYR A 91 -7.97 4.07 10.96
N ARG A 92 -8.51 2.85 10.88
CA ARG A 92 -8.67 2.14 9.60
C ARG A 92 -9.54 2.92 8.61
N SER A 93 -10.60 3.56 9.07
CA SER A 93 -11.45 4.41 8.22
C SER A 93 -10.72 5.65 7.72
N LEU A 94 -9.94 6.31 8.59
CA LEU A 94 -9.10 7.46 8.22
C LEU A 94 -8.07 7.05 7.15
N VAL A 95 -7.33 5.97 7.38
CA VAL A 95 -6.34 5.42 6.45
C VAL A 95 -7.00 5.04 5.12
N SER A 96 -8.17 4.41 5.16
CA SER A 96 -8.92 4.05 3.95
C SER A 96 -9.26 5.28 3.11
N LYS A 97 -9.78 6.33 3.74
CA LYS A 97 -10.10 7.58 3.06
C LYS A 97 -8.85 8.23 2.45
N GLN A 98 -7.75 8.27 3.19
CA GLN A 98 -6.50 8.84 2.72
C GLN A 98 -5.95 8.06 1.52
N LEU A 99 -5.87 6.72 1.61
CA LEU A 99 -5.33 5.89 0.54
C LEU A 99 -6.19 5.98 -0.73
N ARG A 100 -7.52 6.03 -0.61
CA ARG A 100 -8.42 6.20 -1.75
C ARG A 100 -8.32 7.57 -2.42
N GLY A 101 -7.92 8.60 -1.68
CA GLY A 101 -7.59 9.91 -2.27
C GLY A 101 -6.24 9.94 -3.00
N LEU A 102 -5.43 8.88 -2.89
CA LEU A 102 -4.05 8.84 -3.40
C LEU A 102 -3.83 7.75 -4.45
N PHE A 103 -4.69 6.74 -4.49
CA PHE A 103 -4.58 5.55 -5.31
C PHE A 103 -5.87 5.31 -6.08
N GLY A 104 -5.77 4.84 -7.32
CA GLY A 104 -6.92 4.39 -8.10
C GLY A 104 -7.59 3.17 -7.49
N GLU A 105 -8.87 2.97 -7.81
CA GLU A 105 -9.66 1.83 -7.32
C GLU A 105 -9.06 0.46 -7.69
N ASP A 106 -8.27 0.39 -8.77
CA ASP A 106 -7.53 -0.82 -9.19
C ASP A 106 -6.46 -1.26 -8.17
N ARG A 107 -6.09 -0.37 -7.24
CA ARG A 107 -5.15 -0.68 -6.14
C ARG A 107 -5.81 -1.41 -4.99
N PHE A 108 -7.13 -1.51 -4.93
CA PHE A 108 -7.84 -2.08 -3.80
C PHE A 108 -8.48 -3.42 -4.16
N ILE A 109 -8.19 -4.44 -3.36
CA ILE A 109 -8.81 -5.77 -3.50
C ILE A 109 -9.54 -6.15 -2.22
N LYS A 110 -10.68 -6.84 -2.35
CA LYS A 110 -11.36 -7.42 -1.19
C LYS A 110 -10.62 -8.67 -0.74
N ALA A 111 -10.51 -8.88 0.56
CA ALA A 111 -10.07 -10.14 1.12
C ALA A 111 -11.07 -11.23 0.72
N THR A 112 -10.68 -12.07 -0.23
CA THR A 112 -11.29 -13.38 -0.47
C THR A 112 -11.07 -14.30 0.72
#